data_AF-A0A357VRC0-F1
#
_entry.id   AF-A0A357VRC0-F1
#
_cell.length_a   1.000
_cell.length_b   1.000
_cell.length_c   1.000
_cell.angle_alpha   90.00
_cell.angle_beta   90.00
_cell.angle_gamma   90.00
#
_symmetry.space_group_name_H-M   'P 1'
#
loop_
_entity.id
_entity.type
_entity.pdbx_description
1 polymer ?
#
loop_
_entity_poly.entity_id
_entity_poly.type
_entity_poly.pdbx_seq_one_letter_code
_entity_poly.pdbx_strand_id
1 'polypeptide(L)'
;GHKMLGPTGIGVLYGKRKYLNEMTPFLFGGEMIDKVSTDGTTFNVLPYKFEAGTPNVDGAVGLAKAIEILERIGMDNIQEHEKQLTSYALKKLKELDFLEIFGPQDETQQSIISFNMKGVHPHDVAHLLNDLTGIAIRSGHHCAQPLMKEFGTSATCRISFYVYNEEEDVDKLCEGLKKVWEWLK
;
A
#
# COMPACT_ATOMS: atom_id res chain seq x y z
N GLY A 1 -1.33 -5.20 8.53
CA GLY A 1 -0.60 -4.36 9.49
C GLY A 1 0.27 -3.33 8.81
N HIS A 2 1.34 -3.75 8.15
CA HIS A 2 2.41 -2.85 7.65
C HIS A 2 2.05 -1.72 6.67
N LYS A 3 0.79 -1.64 6.19
CA LYS A 3 0.28 -0.52 5.38
C LYS A 3 -0.61 0.45 6.15
N MET A 4 -0.84 0.17 7.44
CA MET A 4 -1.71 0.93 8.31
C MET A 4 -1.00 1.29 9.61
N LEU A 5 0.25 1.76 9.51
CA LEU A 5 1.16 2.09 10.63
C LEU A 5 1.52 0.91 11.56
N GLY A 6 1.02 -0.30 11.30
CA GLY A 6 1.29 -1.49 12.11
C GLY A 6 2.57 -2.23 11.72
N PRO A 7 2.95 -3.28 12.48
CA PRO A 7 4.15 -4.05 12.21
C PRO A 7 4.03 -4.94 10.95
N THR A 8 5.18 -5.47 10.51
CA THR A 8 5.25 -6.53 9.48
C THR A 8 4.83 -7.89 10.06
N GLY A 9 4.49 -8.84 9.20
CA GLY A 9 4.12 -10.19 9.64
C GLY A 9 2.75 -10.32 10.32
N ILE A 10 1.89 -9.29 10.26
CA ILE A 10 0.52 -9.32 10.77
C ILE A 10 -0.50 -8.77 9.76
N GLY A 11 -1.64 -9.43 9.67
CA GLY A 11 -2.77 -9.09 8.81
C GLY A 11 -4.09 -9.52 9.44
N VAL A 12 -5.21 -9.14 8.81
CA VAL A 12 -6.56 -9.48 9.28
C VAL A 12 -7.35 -10.02 8.11
N LEU A 13 -8.03 -11.14 8.32
CA LEU A 13 -9.08 -11.62 7.43
C LEU A 13 -10.43 -11.36 8.10
N TYR A 14 -11.25 -10.51 7.48
CA TYR A 14 -12.66 -10.38 7.87
C TYR A 14 -13.52 -11.31 7.01
N GLY A 15 -14.38 -12.10 7.65
CA GLY A 15 -15.36 -12.94 6.97
C GLY A 15 -16.68 -12.95 7.73
N LYS A 16 -17.81 -12.94 7.00
CA LYS A 16 -19.12 -13.12 7.63
C LYS A 16 -19.17 -14.50 8.28
N ARG A 17 -19.63 -14.56 9.53
CA ARG A 17 -19.65 -15.78 10.36
C ARG A 17 -20.17 -17.02 9.63
N LYS A 18 -21.26 -16.90 8.87
CA LYS A 18 -21.84 -18.03 8.12
C LYS A 18 -20.83 -18.70 7.18
N TYR A 19 -20.06 -17.90 6.44
CA TYR A 19 -19.08 -18.42 5.48
C TYR A 19 -17.86 -19.00 6.19
N LEU A 20 -17.36 -18.35 7.24
CA LEU A 20 -16.23 -18.87 8.02
C LEU A 20 -16.55 -20.20 8.72
N ASN A 21 -17.81 -20.39 9.14
CA ASN A 21 -18.26 -21.67 9.69
C ASN A 21 -18.28 -22.78 8.63
N GLU A 22 -18.76 -22.49 7.42
CA GLU A 22 -18.83 -23.43 6.29
C GLU A 22 -17.44 -23.81 5.73
N MET A 23 -16.46 -22.90 5.82
CA MET A 23 -15.10 -23.13 5.31
C MET A 23 -14.37 -24.22 6.11
N THR A 24 -13.58 -25.06 5.44
CA THR A 24 -12.65 -25.98 6.10
C THR A 24 -11.43 -25.22 6.64
N PRO A 25 -10.83 -25.64 7.77
CA PRO A 25 -9.57 -25.05 8.23
C PRO A 25 -8.49 -25.11 7.15
N PHE A 26 -7.60 -24.11 7.12
CA PHE A 26 -6.56 -24.00 6.11
C PHE A 26 -5.21 -24.54 6.60
N LEU A 27 -4.74 -24.01 7.73
CA LEU A 27 -3.57 -24.52 8.44
C LEU A 27 -4.03 -25.38 9.62
N PHE A 28 -3.22 -26.38 9.95
CA PHE A 28 -3.51 -27.36 11.01
C PHE A 28 -2.38 -27.37 12.04
N GLY A 29 -2.71 -27.60 13.31
CA GLY A 29 -1.75 -27.63 14.40
C GLY A 29 -2.42 -27.40 15.76
N GLY A 30 -1.63 -26.99 16.75
CA GLY A 30 -2.15 -26.52 18.03
C GLY A 30 -3.04 -25.28 17.89
N GLU A 31 -3.76 -24.92 18.95
CA GLU A 31 -4.73 -23.81 19.06
C GLU A 31 -6.02 -23.95 18.23
N MET A 32 -5.92 -24.45 16.99
CA MET A 32 -7.06 -24.54 16.06
C MET A 32 -7.92 -25.80 16.20
N ILE A 33 -7.48 -26.76 17.02
CA ILE A 33 -8.21 -28.00 17.32
C ILE A 33 -9.11 -27.83 18.55
N ASP A 34 -10.16 -28.64 18.64
CA ASP A 34 -10.93 -28.86 19.88
C ASP A 34 -10.48 -30.17 20.54
N LYS A 35 -10.46 -31.28 19.78
CA LYS A 35 -9.95 -32.59 20.25
C LYS A 35 -9.15 -33.27 19.17
N VAL A 36 -8.11 -34.00 19.58
CA VAL A 36 -7.27 -34.83 18.71
C VAL A 36 -7.13 -36.22 19.32
N SER A 37 -7.38 -37.25 18.54
CA SER A 37 -7.09 -38.65 18.87
C SER A 37 -6.49 -39.37 17.65
N THR A 38 -6.10 -40.64 17.84
CA THR A 38 -5.65 -41.49 16.72
C THR A 38 -6.75 -41.78 15.71
N ASP A 39 -8.01 -41.65 16.11
CA ASP A 39 -9.18 -42.02 15.31
C ASP A 39 -9.84 -40.81 14.63
N GLY A 40 -9.47 -39.58 15.02
CA GLY A 40 -9.99 -38.37 14.40
C GLY A 40 -9.73 -37.08 15.18
N THR A 41 -10.13 -35.97 14.55
CA THR A 41 -9.94 -34.61 15.08
C THR A 41 -11.20 -33.79 14.92
N THR A 42 -11.55 -33.00 15.94
CA THR A 42 -12.54 -31.92 15.86
C THR A 42 -11.84 -30.57 15.89
N PHE A 43 -12.42 -29.57 15.23
CA PHE A 43 -11.82 -28.24 15.11
C PHE A 43 -12.45 -27.26 16.11
N ASN A 44 -11.65 -26.27 16.50
CA ASN A 44 -12.07 -25.20 17.39
C ASN A 44 -13.13 -24.31 16.73
N VAL A 45 -13.74 -23.44 17.53
CA VAL A 45 -14.67 -22.41 17.08
C VAL A 45 -13.94 -21.24 16.42
N LEU A 46 -14.69 -20.35 15.76
CA LEU A 46 -14.13 -19.10 15.24
C LEU A 46 -13.74 -18.15 16.38
N PRO A 47 -12.64 -17.38 16.25
CA PRO A 47 -11.73 -17.33 15.09
C PRO A 47 -10.64 -18.42 15.08
N TYR A 48 -10.39 -19.08 16.22
CA TYR A 48 -9.26 -20.00 16.45
C TYR A 48 -9.17 -21.14 15.43
N LYS A 49 -10.29 -21.57 14.85
CA LYS A 49 -10.34 -22.51 13.71
C LYS A 49 -9.34 -22.18 12.58
N PHE A 50 -8.99 -20.91 12.38
CA PHE A 50 -8.09 -20.44 11.34
C PHE A 50 -6.73 -19.92 11.84
N GLU A 51 -6.43 -20.07 13.13
CA GLU A 51 -5.22 -19.55 13.76
C GLU A 51 -4.40 -20.71 14.34
N ALA A 52 -3.80 -21.50 13.44
CA ALA A 52 -3.01 -22.67 13.82
C ALA A 52 -1.63 -22.28 14.37
N GLY A 53 -1.25 -22.87 15.50
CA GLY A 53 0.04 -22.65 16.15
C GLY A 53 0.13 -21.31 16.90
N THR A 54 1.30 -21.03 17.47
CA THR A 54 1.52 -19.80 18.24
C THR A 54 1.36 -18.57 17.33
N PRO A 55 0.43 -17.65 17.63
CA PRO A 55 0.24 -16.46 16.81
C PRO A 55 1.39 -15.46 16.97
N ASN A 56 1.49 -14.51 16.04
CA ASN A 56 2.35 -13.34 16.18
C ASN A 56 1.74 -12.35 17.20
N VAL A 57 1.88 -12.67 18.49
CA VAL A 57 1.26 -11.91 19.61
C VAL A 57 1.68 -10.45 19.59
N ASP A 58 2.99 -10.18 19.51
CA ASP A 58 3.51 -8.80 19.50
C ASP A 58 3.03 -8.03 18.27
N GLY A 59 2.94 -8.71 17.12
CA GLY A 59 2.38 -8.15 15.90
C GLY A 59 0.92 -7.75 16.06
N ALA A 60 0.11 -8.58 16.71
CA ALA A 60 -1.30 -8.29 16.98
C ALA A 60 -1.47 -7.09 17.93
N VAL A 61 -0.68 -7.01 19.00
CA VAL A 61 -0.67 -5.86 19.92
C VAL A 61 -0.23 -4.58 19.21
N GLY A 62 0.83 -4.63 18.40
CA GLY A 62 1.28 -3.49 17.61
C GLY A 62 0.25 -3.04 16.58
N LEU A 63 -0.48 -3.98 15.96
CA LEU A 63 -1.57 -3.66 15.05
C LEU A 63 -2.74 -2.99 15.77
N ALA A 64 -3.12 -3.47 16.95
CA ALA A 64 -4.15 -2.82 17.77
C ALA A 64 -3.77 -1.36 18.06
N LYS A 65 -2.51 -1.11 18.44
CA LYS A 65 -2.06 0.26 18.70
C LYS A 65 -2.08 1.15 17.45
N ALA A 66 -1.75 0.59 16.30
CA ALA A 66 -1.80 1.30 15.03
C ALA A 66 -3.25 1.68 14.64
N ILE A 67 -4.21 0.79 14.90
CA ILE A 67 -5.65 1.08 14.74
C ILE A 67 -6.06 2.23 15.64
N GLU A 68 -5.72 2.19 16.94
CA GLU A 68 -6.04 3.29 17.88
C GLU A 68 -5.47 4.64 17.41
N ILE A 69 -4.28 4.67 16.81
CA ILE A 69 -3.69 5.89 16.27
C ILE A 69 -4.55 6.43 15.12
N LEU A 70 -4.93 5.57 14.17
CA LEU A 70 -5.74 5.97 13.01
C LEU A 70 -7.15 6.40 13.44
N GLU A 71 -7.77 5.70 14.40
CA GLU A 71 -9.07 6.08 14.97
C GLU A 71 -9.00 7.42 15.70
N ARG A 72 -7.91 7.70 16.43
CA ARG A 72 -7.71 8.98 17.11
C ARG A 72 -7.50 10.14 16.13
N ILE A 73 -6.82 9.91 15.01
CA ILE A 73 -6.72 10.91 13.94
C ILE A 73 -8.09 11.11 13.29
N GLY A 74 -8.86 10.02 13.13
CA GLY A 74 -10.17 9.97 12.50
C GLY A 74 -10.05 9.61 11.03
N MET A 75 -10.71 8.53 10.61
CA MET A 75 -10.63 8.05 9.22
C MET A 75 -11.17 9.05 8.20
N ASP A 76 -12.18 9.84 8.56
CA ASP A 76 -12.72 10.90 7.71
C ASP A 76 -11.70 12.05 7.51
N ASN A 77 -10.97 12.41 8.57
CA ASN A 77 -9.92 13.43 8.49
C ASN A 77 -8.77 12.95 7.61
N ILE A 78 -8.38 11.67 7.74
CA ILE A 78 -7.36 11.05 6.89
C ILE A 78 -7.80 11.07 5.43
N GLN A 79 -9.04 10.69 5.15
CA GLN A 79 -9.57 10.68 3.79
C GLN A 79 -9.58 12.08 3.17
N GLU A 80 -10.00 13.10 3.93
CA GLU A 80 -10.03 14.48 3.44
C GLU A 80 -8.60 15.02 3.21
N HIS A 81 -7.67 14.77 4.14
CA HIS A 81 -6.26 15.11 3.98
C HIS A 81 -5.65 14.48 2.72
N GLU A 82 -5.83 13.17 2.55
CA GLU A 82 -5.34 12.44 1.38
C GLU A 82 -5.94 12.99 0.08
N LYS A 83 -7.22 13.33 0.07
CA LYS A 83 -7.90 13.91 -1.10
C LYS A 83 -7.33 15.29 -1.46
N GLN A 84 -7.13 16.15 -0.47
CA GLN A 84 -6.54 17.48 -0.67
C GLN A 84 -5.12 17.38 -1.23
N LEU A 85 -4.28 16.57 -0.57
CA LEU A 85 -2.88 16.37 -0.99
C LEU A 85 -2.77 15.75 -2.38
N THR A 86 -3.62 14.76 -2.69
CA THR A 86 -3.66 14.12 -4.02
C THR A 86 -4.06 15.12 -5.09
N SER A 87 -5.05 15.97 -4.82
CA SER A 87 -5.50 17.00 -5.76
C SER A 87 -4.40 18.03 -6.01
N TYR A 88 -3.69 18.46 -4.96
CA TYR A 88 -2.54 19.35 -5.06
C TYR A 88 -1.41 18.73 -5.90
N ALA A 89 -1.05 17.47 -5.61
CA ALA A 89 -0.03 16.73 -6.35
C ALA A 89 -0.39 16.56 -7.82
N LEU A 90 -1.62 16.15 -8.14
CA LEU A 90 -2.06 16.03 -9.53
C LEU A 90 -1.95 17.37 -10.29
N LYS A 91 -2.36 18.48 -9.67
CA LYS A 91 -2.26 19.81 -10.30
C LYS A 91 -0.80 20.13 -10.64
N LYS A 92 0.12 19.99 -9.69
CA LYS A 92 1.54 20.29 -9.87
C LYS A 92 2.21 19.35 -10.88
N LEU A 93 1.90 18.06 -10.84
CA LEU A 93 2.48 17.08 -11.77
C LEU A 93 2.00 17.28 -13.21
N LYS A 94 0.76 17.73 -13.42
CA LYS A 94 0.24 18.06 -14.75
C LYS A 94 0.94 19.26 -15.40
N GLU A 95 1.55 20.15 -14.61
CA GLU A 95 2.35 21.26 -15.12
C GLU A 95 3.72 20.79 -15.68
N LEU A 96 4.09 19.53 -15.45
CA LEU A 96 5.34 18.95 -15.94
C LEU A 96 5.09 18.21 -17.26
N ASP A 97 5.22 18.92 -18.38
CA ASP A 97 4.96 18.40 -19.75
C ASP A 97 5.78 17.15 -20.13
N PHE A 98 6.87 16.89 -19.41
CA PHE A 98 7.73 15.71 -19.60
C PHE A 98 7.21 14.46 -18.86
N LEU A 99 6.10 14.55 -18.13
CA LEU A 99 5.46 13.42 -17.46
C LEU A 99 4.25 12.91 -18.23
N GLU A 100 3.97 11.62 -18.03
CA GLU A 100 2.75 10.93 -18.43
C GLU A 100 2.15 10.28 -17.18
N ILE A 101 0.92 10.62 -16.83
CA ILE A 101 0.25 10.16 -15.61
C ILE A 101 -0.76 9.05 -15.97
N PHE A 102 -0.72 7.96 -15.21
CA PHE A 102 -1.61 6.80 -15.37
C PHE A 102 -2.72 6.81 -14.32
N GLY A 103 -3.91 6.35 -14.72
CA GLY A 103 -5.09 6.27 -13.87
C GLY A 103 -6.00 7.50 -13.95
N PRO A 104 -7.04 7.55 -13.11
CA PRO A 104 -7.94 8.70 -13.02
C PRO A 104 -7.18 9.99 -12.73
N GLN A 105 -7.70 11.11 -13.21
CA GLN A 105 -7.12 12.43 -12.95
C GLN A 105 -8.19 13.43 -12.49
N ASP A 106 -9.22 12.87 -11.86
CA ASP A 106 -10.45 13.48 -11.33
C ASP A 106 -10.61 13.14 -9.83
N GLU A 107 -11.78 13.44 -9.26
CA GLU A 107 -12.09 13.22 -7.83
C GLU A 107 -12.07 11.76 -7.38
N THR A 108 -12.06 10.79 -8.31
CA THR A 108 -11.97 9.37 -7.99
C THR A 108 -10.53 8.92 -7.72
N GLN A 109 -9.54 9.76 -8.07
CA GLN A 109 -8.13 9.50 -7.82
C GLN A 109 -7.84 9.36 -6.32
N GLN A 110 -7.13 8.29 -5.97
CA GLN A 110 -6.69 8.02 -4.61
C GLN A 110 -5.27 8.57 -4.37
N SER A 111 -4.77 8.46 -3.13
CA SER A 111 -3.44 8.89 -2.68
C SER A 111 -2.22 8.20 -3.32
N ILE A 112 -2.41 7.52 -4.46
CA ILE A 112 -1.39 6.77 -5.19
C ILE A 112 -1.39 7.20 -6.65
N ILE A 113 -0.35 7.90 -7.09
CA ILE A 113 -0.23 8.39 -8.47
C ILE A 113 0.89 7.62 -9.17
N SER A 114 0.54 6.95 -10.26
CA SER A 114 1.51 6.30 -11.16
C SER A 114 1.82 7.24 -12.33
N PHE A 115 3.09 7.35 -12.69
CA PHE A 115 3.54 8.20 -13.80
C PHE A 115 4.80 7.63 -14.45
N ASN A 116 5.13 8.13 -15.64
CA ASN A 116 6.41 7.95 -16.29
C ASN A 116 6.95 9.28 -16.81
N MET A 117 8.27 9.37 -16.90
CA MET A 117 8.95 10.46 -17.58
C MET A 117 9.19 10.04 -19.04
N LYS A 118 8.81 10.90 -19.99
CA LYS A 118 8.82 10.58 -21.42
C LYS A 118 10.23 10.24 -21.88
N GLY A 119 10.40 9.05 -22.48
CA GLY A 119 11.67 8.59 -23.02
C GLY A 119 12.69 8.13 -21.98
N VAL A 120 12.33 8.03 -20.69
CA VAL A 120 13.23 7.63 -19.60
C VAL A 120 12.71 6.36 -18.92
N HIS A 121 13.60 5.42 -18.62
CA HIS A 121 13.20 4.20 -17.92
C HIS A 121 12.80 4.52 -16.46
N PRO A 122 11.69 3.97 -15.93
CA PRO A 122 11.19 4.32 -14.58
C PRO A 122 12.17 3.99 -13.44
N HIS A 123 13.03 2.99 -13.64
CA HIS A 123 14.09 2.68 -12.68
C HIS A 123 15.14 3.80 -12.58
N ASP A 124 15.50 4.42 -13.70
CA ASP A 124 16.48 5.52 -13.71
C ASP A 124 15.89 6.76 -13.04
N VAL A 125 14.62 7.09 -13.32
CA VAL A 125 13.92 8.19 -12.65
C VAL A 125 13.91 7.99 -11.14
N ALA A 126 13.52 6.80 -10.66
CA ALA A 126 13.44 6.52 -9.22
C ALA A 126 14.81 6.56 -8.55
N HIS A 127 15.84 6.01 -9.20
CA HIS A 127 17.21 6.00 -8.69
C HIS A 127 17.80 7.41 -8.61
N LEU A 128 17.75 8.18 -9.70
CA LEU A 128 18.27 9.54 -9.75
C LEU A 128 17.52 10.47 -8.81
N LEU A 129 16.20 10.34 -8.71
CA LEU A 129 15.41 11.15 -7.78
C LEU A 129 15.84 10.89 -6.32
N ASN A 130 16.03 9.63 -5.95
CA ASN A 130 16.51 9.29 -4.60
C ASN A 130 17.94 9.83 -4.37
N ASP A 131 18.85 9.61 -5.30
CA ASP A 131 20.27 9.95 -5.11
C ASP A 131 20.52 11.46 -5.12
N LEU A 132 19.78 12.22 -5.95
CA LEU A 132 19.94 13.67 -6.08
C LEU A 132 19.17 14.46 -5.01
N THR A 133 18.04 13.94 -4.51
CA THR A 133 17.14 14.72 -3.64
C THR A 133 16.68 13.99 -2.39
N GLY A 134 17.03 12.72 -2.20
CA GLY A 134 16.57 11.90 -1.08
C GLY A 134 15.09 11.51 -1.14
N ILE A 135 14.43 11.70 -2.28
CA ILE A 135 12.98 11.44 -2.42
C ILE A 135 12.76 9.99 -2.83
N ALA A 136 12.09 9.24 -1.95
CA ALA A 136 11.80 7.83 -2.16
C ALA A 136 10.50 7.65 -2.93
N ILE A 137 10.61 7.13 -4.16
CA ILE A 137 9.48 6.62 -4.95
C ILE A 137 9.72 5.15 -5.30
N ARG A 138 8.69 4.46 -5.78
CA ARG A 138 8.84 3.08 -6.25
C ARG A 138 8.71 3.01 -7.76
N SER A 139 9.60 2.27 -8.40
CA SER A 139 9.47 1.88 -9.82
C SER A 139 9.25 0.38 -10.00
N GLY A 140 8.69 0.00 -11.15
CA GLY A 140 8.46 -1.38 -11.56
C GLY A 140 6.99 -1.71 -11.82
N HIS A 141 6.62 -2.98 -11.72
CA HIS A 141 5.27 -3.46 -12.01
C HIS A 141 4.26 -3.30 -10.86
N HIS A 142 4.73 -2.99 -9.64
CA HIS A 142 3.90 -2.89 -8.43
C HIS A 142 3.02 -4.12 -8.14
N CYS A 143 3.49 -5.32 -8.51
CA CYS A 143 2.72 -6.58 -8.44
C CYS A 143 1.44 -6.59 -9.31
N ALA A 144 1.38 -5.75 -10.36
CA ALA A 144 0.24 -5.59 -11.26
C ALA A 144 0.64 -5.72 -12.75
N GLN A 145 1.48 -6.71 -13.09
CA GLN A 145 1.99 -6.93 -14.45
C GLN A 145 0.90 -6.99 -15.55
N PRO A 146 -0.26 -7.65 -15.34
CA PRO A 146 -1.32 -7.65 -16.36
C PRO A 146 -1.85 -6.24 -16.66
N LEU A 147 -2.02 -5.39 -15.65
CA LEU A 147 -2.47 -4.01 -15.84
C LEU A 147 -1.43 -3.18 -16.62
N MET A 148 -0.14 -3.39 -16.35
CA MET A 148 0.94 -2.73 -17.09
C MET A 148 0.91 -3.11 -18.59
N LYS A 149 0.61 -4.37 -18.89
CA LYS A 149 0.43 -4.85 -20.27
C LYS A 149 -0.74 -4.14 -20.96
N GLU A 150 -1.87 -3.95 -20.29
CA GLU A 150 -3.01 -3.21 -20.85
C GLU A 150 -2.69 -1.72 -21.09
N PHE A 151 -1.84 -1.12 -20.24
CA PHE A 151 -1.33 0.23 -20.48
C PHE A 151 -0.17 0.30 -21.49
N GLY A 152 0.28 -0.83 -22.04
CA GLY A 152 1.39 -0.87 -23.01
C GLY A 152 2.74 -0.45 -22.44
N THR A 153 2.93 -0.50 -21.12
CA THR A 153 4.17 -0.12 -20.44
C THR A 153 4.80 -1.31 -19.71
N SER A 154 6.14 -1.35 -19.65
CA SER A 154 6.87 -2.36 -18.88
C SER A 154 7.03 -1.99 -17.40
N ALA A 155 6.89 -0.72 -17.03
CA ALA A 155 7.01 -0.28 -15.64
C ALA A 155 6.39 1.11 -15.46
N THR A 156 6.08 1.45 -14.23
CA THR A 156 5.77 2.84 -13.86
C THR A 156 6.60 3.31 -12.68
N CYS A 157 6.83 4.62 -12.57
CA CYS A 157 7.09 5.25 -11.28
C CYS A 157 5.77 5.40 -10.52
N ARG A 158 5.84 5.35 -9.19
CA ARG A 158 4.68 5.51 -8.32
C ARG A 158 5.04 6.27 -7.06
N ILE A 159 4.27 7.32 -6.81
CA ILE A 159 4.21 8.03 -5.54
C ILE A 159 2.97 7.57 -4.79
N SER A 160 3.10 7.41 -3.47
CA SER A 160 2.01 6.99 -2.60
C SER A 160 2.11 7.77 -1.30
N PHE A 161 1.15 8.65 -1.08
CA PHE A 161 1.08 9.49 0.10
C PHE A 161 0.42 8.75 1.26
N TYR A 162 0.66 9.24 2.46
CA TYR A 162 -0.07 8.80 3.64
C TYR A 162 -0.28 9.95 4.64
N VAL A 163 -0.81 9.62 5.82
CA VAL A 163 -1.26 10.59 6.85
C VAL A 163 -0.22 11.60 7.32
N TYR A 164 1.06 11.36 7.07
CA TYR A 164 2.18 12.18 7.52
C TYR A 164 2.86 12.97 6.39
N ASN A 165 2.34 12.88 5.17
CA ASN A 165 2.86 13.67 4.06
C ASN A 165 2.15 15.03 3.96
N GLU A 166 2.89 16.04 3.49
CA GLU A 166 2.44 17.43 3.41
C GLU A 166 2.63 18.00 1.98
N GLU A 167 2.04 19.16 1.70
CA GLU A 167 2.16 19.82 0.38
C GLU A 167 3.61 20.16 0.04
N GLU A 168 4.43 20.45 1.05
CA GLU A 168 5.87 20.69 0.91
C GLU A 168 6.62 19.46 0.39
N ASP A 169 6.17 18.24 0.72
CA ASP A 169 6.75 17.01 0.15
C ASP A 169 6.46 16.91 -1.35
N VAL A 170 5.26 17.34 -1.76
CA VAL A 170 4.86 17.40 -3.18
C VAL A 170 5.68 18.44 -3.93
N ASP A 171 5.92 19.60 -3.34
CA ASP A 171 6.74 20.64 -3.95
C ASP A 171 8.19 20.18 -4.14
N LYS A 172 8.79 19.58 -3.11
CA LYS A 172 10.13 18.97 -3.20
C LYS A 172 10.18 17.87 -4.26
N LEU A 173 9.14 17.04 -4.36
CA LEU A 173 9.01 16.02 -5.40
C LEU A 173 9.02 16.64 -6.79
N CYS A 174 8.21 17.67 -7.03
CA CYS A 174 8.14 18.33 -8.34
C CYS A 174 9.46 18.99 -8.73
N GLU A 175 10.13 19.65 -7.79
CA GLU A 175 11.47 20.20 -7.99
C GLU A 175 12.50 19.10 -8.27
N GLY A 176 12.44 17.98 -7.55
CA GLY A 176 13.32 16.83 -7.79
C GLY A 176 13.12 16.21 -9.15
N LEU A 177 11.88 16.07 -9.61
CA LEU A 177 11.57 15.57 -10.96
C LEU A 177 12.09 16.51 -12.06
N LYS A 178 12.03 17.83 -11.85
CA LYS A 178 12.65 18.81 -12.77
C LYS A 178 14.17 18.64 -12.83
N LYS A 179 14.84 18.49 -11.68
CA LYS A 179 16.30 18.24 -11.62
C LYS A 179 16.69 16.94 -12.33
N VAL A 180 15.93 15.86 -12.13
CA VAL A 180 16.16 14.59 -12.83
C VAL A 180 16.00 14.76 -14.35
N TRP A 181 14.97 15.49 -14.77
CA TRP A 181 14.76 15.79 -16.19
C TRP A 181 15.89 16.61 -16.80
N GLU A 182 16.39 17.62 -16.09
CA GLU A 182 17.54 18.43 -16.51
C GLU A 182 18.84 17.61 -16.57
N TRP A 183 19.03 16.66 -15.65
CA TRP A 183 20.22 15.80 -15.62
C TRP A 183 20.27 14.80 -16.79
N LEU A 184 19.10 14.35 -17.25
CA LEU A 184 18.96 13.37 -18.33
C LEU A 184 18.96 13.98 -19.75
N LYS A 185 19.00 15.32 -19.84
CA LYS A 185 19.11 16.06 -21.11
C LYS A 185 20.53 16.57 -21.34
#